data_AF-A0A7S4LJ05-F1
#
_entry.id   AF-A0A7S4LJ05-F1
#
_cell.length_a   1.000
_cell.length_b   1.000
_cell.length_c   1.000
_cell.angle_alpha   90.00
_cell.angle_beta   90.00
_cell.angle_gamma   90.00
#
_symmetry.space_group_name_H-M   'P 1'
#
loop_
_entity.id
_entity.type
_entity.pdbx_description
1 polymer ?
#
loop_
_entity_poly.entity_id
_entity_poly.type
_entity_poly.pdbx_seq_one_letter_code
_entity_poly.pdbx_strand_id
1 'polypeptide(L)'
;YKLSDFGVSHFLRSDDDDALKNLSGTPLFAAPETCKGLGESYSGKAADIWALGITLYALIYGQVPFEVKNQFQLFQDIQTKEISFPDKPKISAELHQLLRRMLEKDVLLRVTGPEIRDHSWLTGKANIIRKVSKEVREANKKRQVAR
;
A
#
# COMPACT_ATOMS: atom_id res chain seq x y z
N TYR A 1 7.70 4.55 -15.61
CA TYR A 1 6.48 3.73 -15.84
C TYR A 1 5.27 4.64 -15.93
N LYS A 2 4.27 4.28 -16.71
CA LYS A 2 2.98 4.97 -16.77
C LYS A 2 1.91 3.91 -16.52
N LEU A 3 0.92 4.22 -15.69
CA LEU A 3 -0.24 3.35 -15.52
C LEU A 3 -1.14 3.49 -16.75
N SER A 4 -1.71 2.36 -17.17
CA SER A 4 -2.65 2.26 -18.28
C SER A 4 -3.71 1.24 -17.91
N ASP A 5 -4.88 1.33 -18.54
CA ASP A 5 -6.07 0.54 -18.26
C ASP A 5 -6.76 0.88 -16.93
N PHE A 6 -7.75 1.77 -17.04
CA PHE A 6 -8.60 2.23 -15.93
C PHE A 6 -10.03 1.66 -16.04
N GLY A 7 -10.22 0.54 -16.75
CA GLY A 7 -11.53 -0.03 -17.06
C GLY A 7 -12.38 -0.46 -15.85
N VAL A 8 -11.75 -0.61 -14.68
CA VAL A 8 -12.39 -0.94 -13.39
C VAL A 8 -12.18 0.13 -12.32
N SER A 9 -11.76 1.33 -12.73
CA SER A 9 -11.54 2.45 -11.80
C SER A 9 -12.84 3.15 -11.41
N HIS A 10 -12.84 3.78 -10.23
CA HIS A 10 -13.97 4.54 -9.72
C HIS A 10 -13.56 5.99 -9.43
N PHE A 11 -14.42 6.92 -9.82
CA PHE A 11 -14.31 8.32 -9.41
C PHE A 11 -14.92 8.49 -8.02
N LEU A 12 -14.13 8.97 -7.08
CA LEU A 12 -14.59 9.31 -5.74
C LEU A 12 -15.11 10.75 -5.75
N ARG A 13 -16.24 11.02 -5.10
CA ARG A 13 -16.81 12.39 -5.07
C ARG A 13 -16.09 13.31 -4.09
N SER A 14 -15.45 12.71 -3.07
CA SER A 14 -14.66 13.38 -2.04
C SER A 14 -13.62 12.42 -1.49
N ASP A 15 -12.63 12.93 -0.77
CA ASP A 15 -11.61 12.07 -0.16
C ASP A 15 -12.17 11.05 0.84
N ASP A 16 -13.30 11.38 1.46
CA ASP A 16 -14.02 10.52 2.39
C ASP A 16 -14.96 9.52 1.70
N ASP A 17 -15.18 9.65 0.38
CA ASP A 17 -16.07 8.77 -0.40
C ASP A 17 -15.28 7.59 -0.98
N ASP A 18 -14.65 6.80 -0.11
CA ASP A 18 -13.74 5.69 -0.47
C ASP A 18 -14.41 4.30 -0.39
N ALA A 19 -15.72 4.26 -0.12
CA ALA A 19 -16.46 3.01 0.04
C ALA A 19 -16.88 2.45 -1.33
N LEU A 20 -16.23 1.38 -1.76
CA LEU A 20 -16.55 0.63 -2.97
C LEU A 20 -17.30 -0.66 -2.66
N LYS A 21 -18.06 -1.17 -3.64
CA LYS A 21 -18.80 -2.43 -3.55
C LYS A 21 -18.45 -3.32 -4.72
N ASN A 22 -18.56 -4.63 -4.51
CA ASN A 22 -18.28 -5.70 -5.46
C ASN A 22 -16.80 -5.85 -5.81
N LEU A 23 -16.32 -7.09 -5.82
CA LEU A 23 -14.98 -7.41 -6.27
C LEU A 23 -14.86 -7.16 -7.78
N SER A 24 -13.95 -6.26 -8.16
CA SER A 24 -13.61 -5.95 -9.55
C SER A 24 -12.10 -6.04 -9.73
N GLY A 25 -11.63 -6.74 -10.77
CA GLY A 25 -10.21 -6.87 -11.10
C GLY A 25 -9.64 -8.29 -10.99
N THR A 26 -8.31 -8.40 -11.01
CA THR A 26 -7.60 -9.68 -11.07
C THR A 26 -7.49 -10.32 -9.68
N PRO A 27 -7.99 -11.55 -9.46
CA PRO A 27 -8.06 -12.19 -8.14
C PRO A 27 -6.75 -12.26 -7.35
N LEU A 28 -5.62 -12.36 -8.04
CA LEU A 28 -4.27 -12.42 -7.46
C LEU A 28 -3.87 -11.15 -6.67
N PHE A 29 -4.50 -10.02 -6.97
CA PHE A 29 -4.21 -8.73 -6.34
C PHE A 29 -5.34 -8.28 -5.41
N ALA A 30 -6.36 -9.13 -5.20
CA ALA A 30 -7.50 -8.83 -4.37
C ALA A 30 -7.09 -8.69 -2.90
N ALA A 31 -7.60 -7.66 -2.23
CA ALA A 31 -7.35 -7.42 -0.81
C ALA A 31 -8.29 -8.26 0.07
N PRO A 32 -7.92 -8.60 1.32
CA PRO A 32 -8.72 -9.44 2.20
C PRO A 32 -10.16 -8.96 2.40
N GLU A 33 -10.35 -7.65 2.51
CA GLU A 33 -11.66 -7.02 2.66
C GLU A 33 -12.55 -7.14 1.42
N THR A 34 -11.95 -7.28 0.23
CA THR A 34 -12.71 -7.46 -1.02
C THR A 34 -13.24 -8.90 -1.17
N CYS A 35 -12.74 -9.84 -0.37
CA CYS A 35 -13.12 -11.24 -0.40
C CYS A 35 -14.32 -11.59 0.50
N LYS A 36 -14.81 -10.65 1.34
CA LYS A 36 -15.79 -10.91 2.40
C LYS A 36 -17.24 -11.14 1.93
N GLY A 37 -17.53 -10.98 0.63
CA GLY A 37 -18.82 -11.33 0.03
C GLY A 37 -19.42 -10.21 -0.81
N LEU A 38 -20.44 -10.53 -1.62
CA LEU A 38 -21.15 -9.53 -2.43
C LEU A 38 -21.93 -8.56 -1.54
N GLY A 39 -21.75 -7.26 -1.79
CA GLY A 39 -22.54 -6.20 -1.16
C GLY A 39 -21.89 -5.51 0.04
N GLU A 40 -20.83 -6.07 0.61
CA GLU A 40 -20.05 -5.37 1.64
C GLU A 40 -19.23 -4.23 1.03
N SER A 41 -19.23 -3.09 1.72
CA SER A 41 -18.40 -1.95 1.34
C SER A 41 -16.97 -2.13 1.84
N TYR A 42 -15.99 -1.81 1.01
CA TYR A 42 -14.57 -1.81 1.37
C TYR A 42 -13.90 -0.49 0.95
N SER A 43 -12.74 -0.19 1.53
CA SER A 43 -11.93 0.99 1.17
C SER A 43 -11.18 0.73 -0.14
N GLY A 44 -11.50 1.50 -1.18
CA GLY A 44 -10.80 1.44 -2.47
C GLY A 44 -9.32 1.78 -2.34
N LYS A 45 -9.00 2.87 -1.62
CA LYS A 45 -7.63 3.30 -1.35
C LYS A 45 -6.82 2.23 -0.62
N ALA A 46 -7.40 1.57 0.38
CA ALA A 46 -6.71 0.48 1.09
C ALA A 46 -6.50 -0.74 0.20
N ALA A 47 -7.48 -1.08 -0.64
CA ALA A 47 -7.37 -2.17 -1.59
C ALA A 47 -6.26 -1.92 -2.64
N ASP A 48 -6.12 -0.67 -3.12
CA ASP A 48 -5.03 -0.28 -4.03
C ASP A 48 -3.66 -0.44 -3.38
N ILE A 49 -3.53 -0.13 -2.09
CA ILE A 49 -2.27 -0.28 -1.35
C ILE A 49 -1.89 -1.76 -1.21
N TRP A 50 -2.87 -2.62 -0.95
CA TRP A 50 -2.65 -4.06 -0.93
C TRP A 50 -2.17 -4.57 -2.29
N ALA A 51 -2.87 -4.19 -3.37
CA ALA A 51 -2.51 -4.57 -4.72
C ALA A 51 -1.09 -4.11 -5.07
N LEU A 52 -0.72 -2.88 -4.70
CA LEU A 52 0.63 -2.35 -4.83
C LEU A 52 1.66 -3.16 -4.03
N GLY A 53 1.29 -3.63 -2.83
CA GLY A 53 2.12 -4.51 -2.00
C GLY A 53 2.37 -5.86 -2.68
N ILE A 54 1.35 -6.47 -3.27
CA ILE A 54 1.47 -7.72 -4.03
C ILE A 54 2.34 -7.51 -5.27
N THR A 55 2.17 -6.40 -5.99
CA THR A 55 3.03 -6.03 -7.12
C THR A 55 4.49 -5.89 -6.68
N LEU A 56 4.75 -5.17 -5.58
CA LEU A 56 6.10 -4.99 -5.06
C LEU A 56 6.72 -6.32 -4.61
N TYR A 57 5.95 -7.18 -3.95
CA TYR A 57 6.37 -8.54 -3.60
C TYR A 57 6.77 -9.33 -4.85
N ALA A 58 5.96 -9.29 -5.90
CA ALA A 58 6.24 -9.98 -7.16
C ALA A 58 7.49 -9.44 -7.86
N LEU A 59 7.74 -8.12 -7.79
CA LEU A 59 8.97 -7.52 -8.33
C LEU A 59 10.23 -7.95 -7.58
N ILE A 60 10.13 -8.18 -6.26
CA ILE A 60 11.26 -8.58 -5.42
C ILE A 60 11.55 -10.08 -5.55
N TYR A 61 10.51 -10.91 -5.44
CA TYR A 61 10.65 -12.36 -5.32
C TYR A 61 10.36 -13.12 -6.62
N GLY A 62 9.88 -12.45 -7.67
CA GLY A 62 9.51 -13.07 -8.94
C GLY A 62 8.25 -13.95 -8.89
N GLN A 63 7.54 -13.95 -7.76
CA GLN A 63 6.33 -14.75 -7.52
C GLN A 63 5.37 -13.98 -6.63
N VAL A 64 4.09 -14.39 -6.61
CA VAL A 64 3.07 -13.86 -5.70
C VAL A 64 3.08 -14.63 -4.36
N PRO A 65 2.58 -14.04 -3.26
CA PRO A 65 2.62 -14.71 -1.95
C PRO A 65 1.59 -15.83 -1.77
N PHE A 66 0.55 -15.88 -2.62
CA PHE A 66 -0.52 -16.88 -2.56
C PHE A 66 -0.54 -17.75 -3.82
N GLU A 67 -0.66 -19.06 -3.64
CA GLU A 67 -0.79 -20.00 -4.75
C GLU A 67 -2.24 -20.04 -5.26
N VAL A 68 -2.39 -20.13 -6.59
CA VAL A 68 -3.70 -20.25 -7.22
C VAL A 68 -4.01 -21.72 -7.48
N LYS A 69 -4.70 -22.37 -6.56
CA LYS A 69 -5.27 -23.71 -6.79
C LYS A 69 -6.66 -23.62 -7.39
N ASN A 70 -7.49 -22.76 -6.80
CA ASN A 70 -8.79 -22.35 -7.29
C ASN A 70 -9.15 -21.01 -6.63
N GLN A 71 -10.15 -20.32 -7.17
CA GLN A 71 -10.51 -18.98 -6.72
C GLN A 71 -11.03 -18.94 -5.27
N PHE A 72 -11.78 -19.96 -4.84
CA PHE A 72 -12.29 -20.07 -3.48
C PHE A 72 -11.15 -20.22 -2.46
N GLN A 73 -10.21 -21.14 -2.71
CA GLN A 73 -9.04 -21.35 -1.86
C GLN A 73 -8.14 -20.11 -1.83
N LEU A 74 -7.95 -19.45 -2.98
CA LEU A 74 -7.18 -18.21 -3.04
C LEU A 74 -7.77 -17.14 -2.12
N PHE A 75 -9.09 -16.94 -2.15
CA PHE A 75 -9.76 -15.95 -1.28
C PHE A 75 -9.71 -16.33 0.20
N GLN A 76 -9.76 -17.62 0.53
CA GLN A 76 -9.53 -18.08 1.90
C GLN A 76 -8.09 -17.83 2.37
N ASP A 77 -7.10 -18.12 1.51
CA ASP A 77 -5.69 -17.91 1.81
C ASP A 77 -5.38 -16.41 1.98
N ILE A 78 -5.89 -15.56 1.08
CA ILE A 78 -5.76 -14.10 1.17
C ILE A 78 -6.31 -13.57 2.50
N GLN A 79 -7.40 -14.15 3.02
CA GLN A 79 -7.99 -13.73 4.29
C GLN A 79 -7.27 -14.30 5.51
N THR A 80 -6.85 -15.56 5.49
CA THR A 80 -6.44 -16.28 6.72
C THR A 80 -4.95 -16.61 6.78
N LYS A 81 -4.29 -16.85 5.65
CA LYS A 81 -2.91 -17.32 5.60
C LYS A 81 -1.92 -16.17 5.78
N GLU A 82 -0.92 -16.36 6.64
CA GLU A 82 0.19 -15.40 6.76
C GLU A 82 1.06 -15.38 5.52
N ILE A 83 1.63 -14.21 5.22
CA ILE A 83 2.50 -14.03 4.06
C ILE A 83 3.91 -14.43 4.46
N SER A 84 4.45 -15.42 3.73
CA SER A 84 5.84 -15.82 3.86
C SER A 84 6.73 -14.90 3.06
N PHE A 85 7.86 -14.49 3.65
CA PHE A 85 8.88 -13.69 3.00
C PHE A 85 10.14 -14.56 2.82
N PRO A 86 10.49 -14.96 1.59
CA PRO A 86 11.68 -15.76 1.34
C PRO A 86 12.97 -15.06 1.80
N ASP A 87 13.95 -15.83 2.26
CA ASP A 87 15.27 -15.31 2.67
C ASP A 87 16.08 -14.70 1.50
N LYS A 88 15.69 -15.01 0.26
CA LYS A 88 16.35 -14.57 -0.97
C LYS A 88 15.33 -13.97 -1.96
N PRO A 89 15.66 -12.85 -2.62
CA PRO A 89 16.85 -12.03 -2.40
C PRO A 89 16.81 -11.31 -1.04
N LYS A 90 17.99 -10.98 -0.48
CA LYS A 90 18.06 -10.16 0.73
C LYS A 90 17.60 -8.75 0.40
N ILE A 91 16.64 -8.25 1.18
CA ILE A 91 16.12 -6.89 1.09
C ILE A 91 16.52 -6.08 2.32
N SER A 92 16.49 -4.75 2.19
CA SER A 92 16.77 -3.87 3.34
C SER A 92 15.66 -3.98 4.40
N ALA A 93 16.00 -3.67 5.65
CA ALA A 93 15.03 -3.71 6.75
C ALA A 93 13.85 -2.76 6.51
N GLU A 94 14.12 -1.60 5.91
CA GLU A 94 13.10 -0.59 5.58
C GLU A 94 12.17 -1.08 4.47
N LEU A 95 12.68 -1.77 3.45
CA LEU A 95 11.83 -2.36 2.41
C LEU A 95 10.94 -3.45 3.00
N HIS A 96 11.52 -4.33 3.81
CA HIS A 96 10.77 -5.40 4.46
C HIS A 96 9.68 -4.85 5.39
N GLN A 97 9.99 -3.81 6.17
CA GLN A 97 9.02 -3.12 7.01
C GLN A 97 7.89 -2.50 6.20
N LEU A 98 8.20 -1.78 5.12
CA LEU A 98 7.18 -1.18 4.25
C LEU A 98 6.28 -2.25 3.65
N LEU A 99 6.87 -3.31 3.10
CA LEU A 99 6.14 -4.39 2.45
C LEU A 99 5.19 -5.10 3.42
N ARG A 100 5.62 -5.35 4.66
CA ARG A 100 4.75 -5.88 5.71
C ARG A 100 3.57 -4.96 6.03
N ARG A 101 3.79 -3.65 6.12
CA ARG A 101 2.72 -2.69 6.41
C ARG A 101 1.73 -2.52 5.25
N MET A 102 2.18 -2.69 4.00
CA MET A 102 1.32 -2.68 2.81
C MET A 102 0.45 -3.93 2.73
N LEU A 103 1.00 -5.07 3.15
CA LEU A 103 0.36 -6.38 3.14
C LEU A 103 -0.28 -6.73 4.50
N GLU A 104 -0.64 -5.72 5.28
CA GLU A 104 -1.39 -5.88 6.52
C GLU A 104 -2.85 -6.22 6.19
N LYS A 105 -3.38 -7.27 6.81
CA LYS A 105 -4.74 -7.76 6.52
C LYS A 105 -5.79 -6.87 7.18
N ASP A 106 -5.49 -6.32 8.35
CA ASP A 106 -6.35 -5.33 8.98
C ASP A 106 -6.23 -3.97 8.27
N VAL A 107 -7.32 -3.55 7.64
CA VAL A 107 -7.40 -2.27 6.92
C VAL A 107 -7.05 -1.08 7.81
N LEU A 108 -7.37 -1.12 9.10
CA LEU A 108 -7.10 -0.03 10.04
C LEU A 108 -5.61 0.08 10.41
N LEU A 109 -4.87 -1.02 10.30
CA LEU A 109 -3.44 -1.07 10.57
C LEU A 109 -2.59 -0.96 9.30
N ARG A 110 -3.21 -1.14 8.13
CA ARG A 110 -2.56 -1.02 6.82
C ARG A 110 -2.08 0.41 6.60
N VAL A 111 -0.84 0.52 6.11
CA VAL A 111 -0.24 1.83 5.79
C VAL A 111 -1.06 2.55 4.73
N THR A 112 -1.12 3.87 4.81
CA THR A 112 -1.82 4.72 3.85
C THR A 112 -0.88 5.27 2.76
N GLY A 113 -1.44 5.71 1.63
CA GLY A 113 -0.65 6.30 0.53
C GLY A 113 0.29 7.43 0.96
N PRO A 114 -0.15 8.41 1.77
CA PRO A 114 0.72 9.45 2.32
C PRO A 114 1.87 8.90 3.17
N GLU A 115 1.61 7.90 4.01
CA GLU A 115 2.65 7.28 4.84
C GLU A 115 3.66 6.49 4.01
N ILE A 116 3.22 5.80 2.95
CA ILE A 116 4.11 5.14 1.99
C ILE A 116 5.03 6.19 1.34
N ARG A 117 4.46 7.29 0.85
CA ARG A 117 5.21 8.39 0.20
C ARG A 117 6.30 8.94 1.13
N ASP A 118 6.02 9.00 2.42
CA ASP A 118 6.93 9.56 3.42
C ASP A 118 7.84 8.48 4.06
N HIS A 119 7.67 7.20 3.69
CA HIS A 119 8.44 6.10 4.25
C HIS A 119 9.94 6.22 3.93
N SER A 120 10.79 5.83 4.88
CA SER A 120 12.26 5.93 4.78
C SER A 120 12.84 5.17 3.58
N TRP A 121 12.17 4.09 3.16
CA TRP A 121 12.61 3.32 1.98
C TRP A 121 12.45 4.12 0.67
N LEU A 122 11.35 4.86 0.50
CA LEU A 122 11.08 5.68 -0.68
C LEU A 122 11.81 7.02 -0.63
N THR A 123 11.97 7.59 0.55
CA THR A 123 12.53 8.94 0.74
C THR A 123 14.01 8.95 1.07
N GLY A 124 14.61 7.81 1.45
CA GLY A 124 16.02 7.68 1.79
C GLY A 124 16.50 8.76 2.77
N LYS A 125 17.74 9.25 2.58
CA LYS A 125 18.28 10.42 3.30
C LYS A 125 17.62 11.75 2.88
N ALA A 126 16.81 11.79 1.84
CA ALA A 126 16.21 13.02 1.33
C ALA A 126 15.14 13.59 2.27
N ASN A 127 14.50 12.76 3.10
CA ASN A 127 13.57 13.26 4.12
C ASN A 127 14.27 14.03 5.24
N ILE A 128 15.49 13.63 5.64
CA ILE A 128 16.30 14.42 6.58
C ILE A 128 16.62 15.79 5.95
N ILE A 129 17.08 15.81 4.71
CA ILE A 129 17.42 17.06 4.02
C ILE A 129 16.20 17.96 3.83
N ARG A 130 15.03 17.40 3.46
CA ARG A 130 13.78 18.15 3.30
C ARG A 130 13.25 18.68 4.63
N LYS A 131 13.33 17.89 5.70
CA LYS A 131 12.88 18.28 7.04
C LYS A 131 13.77 19.38 7.62
N VAL A 132 15.10 19.20 7.57
CA VAL A 132 16.08 20.24 7.95
C VAL A 132 15.88 21.50 7.13
N SER A 133 15.68 21.39 5.81
CA SER A 133 15.44 22.56 4.94
C SER A 133 14.15 23.31 5.30
N LYS A 134 13.08 22.60 5.69
CA LYS A 134 11.83 23.23 6.16
C LYS A 134 12.03 23.92 7.51
N GLU A 135 12.65 23.24 8.48
CA GLU A 135 12.91 23.79 9.81
C GLU A 135 13.82 25.03 9.76
N VAL A 136 14.86 25.02 8.93
CA VAL A 136 15.74 26.17 8.69
C VAL A 136 14.97 27.35 8.08
N ARG A 137 14.08 27.09 7.12
CA ARG A 137 13.23 28.14 6.50
C ARG A 137 12.27 28.76 7.52
N GLU A 138 11.66 27.96 8.38
CA GLU A 138 10.77 28.46 9.44
C GLU A 138 11.52 29.24 10.51
N ALA A 139 12.70 28.76 10.94
CA ALA A 139 13.55 29.47 11.89
C ALA A 139 14.02 30.83 11.35
N ASN A 140 14.36 30.90 10.06
CA ASN A 140 14.76 32.15 9.41
C ASN A 140 13.58 33.14 9.28
N LYS A 141 12.38 32.66 8.98
CA LYS A 141 11.16 33.49 9.01
C LYS A 141 10.90 34.05 10.40
N LYS A 142 10.97 33.23 11.46
CA LYS A 142 10.77 33.70 12.85
C LYS A 142 11.79 34.76 13.27
N ARG A 143 13.06 34.63 12.83
CA ARG A 143 14.12 35.61 13.11
C ARG A 143 13.94 36.95 12.38
N GLN A 144 13.34 36.95 11.19
CA GLN A 144 13.06 38.19 10.45
C GLN A 144 11.86 38.97 10.99
N VAL A 145 10.88 38.28 11.58
CA VAL A 145 9.65 38.91 12.11
C VAL A 145 9.84 39.46 13.53
N ALA A 146 10.90 39.05 14.24
CA ALA A 146 11.24 39.51 15.58
C ALA A 146 12.17 40.75 15.60
N ARG A 147 12.39 41.40 14.46
CA ARG A 147 13.09 42.69 14.30
C ARG A 147 12.11 43.73 13.80
#